data_AF-A0A2C5YDB2-F1
#
_entry.id   AF-A0A2C5YDB2-F1
#
_cell.length_a   1.000
_cell.length_b   1.000
_cell.length_c   1.000
_cell.angle_alpha   90.00
_cell.angle_beta   90.00
_cell.angle_gamma   90.00
#
_symmetry.space_group_name_H-M   'P 1'
#
loop_
_entity.id
_entity.type
_entity.pdbx_description
1 polymer ?
#
loop_
_entity_poly.entity_id
_entity_poly.type
_entity_poly.pdbx_seq_one_letter_code
_entity_poly.pdbx_strand_id
1 'polypeptide(L)'
;MDGSLQVWLYQVPPHGMTAVSLAHAILQAFGRRTGEGEWTSVRTAPRDAGGPLPTPRTCFASAPAGHVDGSAIVIWGGIGQDGDILADGWILSLD
;
A
#
# COMPACT_ATOMS: atom_id res chain seq x y z
N MET A 1 5.00 22.21 0.45
CA MET A 1 4.50 20.83 0.49
C MET A 1 5.39 20.12 1.47
N ASP A 2 4.83 19.56 2.55
CA ASP A 2 5.62 18.76 3.49
C ASP A 2 6.09 17.50 2.74
N GLY A 3 7.36 17.13 2.90
CA GLY A 3 7.95 15.96 2.23
C GLY A 3 7.45 14.62 2.82
N SER A 4 6.22 14.56 3.31
CA SER A 4 5.65 13.37 3.90
C SER A 4 5.30 12.34 2.82
N LEU A 5 5.62 11.07 3.09
CA LEU A 5 5.23 9.97 2.23
C LEU A 5 3.71 9.90 2.14
N GLN A 6 3.16 10.04 0.94
CA GLN A 6 1.73 9.92 0.69
C GLN A 6 1.44 8.56 0.06
N VAL A 7 0.75 7.71 0.80
CA VAL A 7 0.28 6.41 0.30
C VAL A 7 -1.23 6.45 0.19
N TRP A 8 -1.73 5.86 -0.89
CA TRP A 8 -3.14 5.75 -1.17
C TRP A 8 -3.46 4.29 -1.45
N LEU A 9 -4.55 3.80 -0.86
CA LEU A 9 -5.06 2.46 -1.11
C LEU A 9 -6.36 2.58 -1.90
N TYR A 10 -6.51 1.72 -2.90
CA TYR A 10 -7.75 1.56 -3.65
C TYR A 10 -8.39 0.23 -3.27
N GLN A 11 -9.63 0.27 -2.79
CA GLN A 11 -10.38 -0.94 -2.53
C GLN A 11 -10.96 -1.48 -3.84
N VAL A 12 -10.30 -2.51 -4.40
CA VAL A 12 -10.75 -3.19 -5.61
C VAL A 12 -12.11 -3.85 -5.33
N PRO A 13 -13.18 -3.52 -6.09
CA PRO A 13 -14.46 -4.19 -5.96
C PRO A 13 -14.29 -5.71 -6.20
N PRO A 14 -14.99 -6.59 -5.48
CA PRO A 14 -14.87 -8.02 -5.73
C PRO A 14 -15.39 -8.36 -7.14
N HIS A 15 -14.51 -8.90 -8.00
CA HIS A 15 -14.88 -9.40 -9.33
C HIS A 15 -15.14 -10.91 -9.23
N GLY A 16 -16.41 -11.31 -9.07
CA GLY A 16 -16.84 -12.72 -9.04
C GLY A 16 -16.84 -13.39 -7.65
N MET A 17 -17.60 -14.50 -7.52
CA MET A 17 -17.80 -15.24 -6.27
C MET A 17 -16.52 -15.95 -5.80
N THR A 18 -15.65 -15.22 -5.12
CA THR A 18 -14.59 -15.79 -4.28
C THR A 18 -15.01 -15.74 -2.80
N ALA A 19 -14.37 -16.52 -1.93
CA ALA A 19 -14.66 -16.52 -0.49
C ALA A 19 -14.55 -15.11 0.14
N VAL A 20 -13.67 -14.26 -0.41
CA VAL A 20 -13.55 -12.84 -0.06
C VAL A 20 -14.81 -12.07 -0.47
N SER A 21 -15.36 -12.32 -1.66
CA SER A 21 -16.63 -11.73 -2.11
C SER A 21 -17.82 -12.14 -1.23
N LEU A 22 -17.82 -13.36 -0.66
CA LEU A 22 -18.85 -13.81 0.27
C LEU A 22 -18.72 -13.13 1.65
N ALA A 23 -17.51 -13.06 2.20
CA ALA A 23 -17.25 -12.33 3.44
C ALA A 23 -17.59 -10.84 3.28
N HIS A 24 -17.29 -10.26 2.12
CA HIS A 24 -17.69 -8.91 1.76
C HIS A 24 -19.21 -8.73 1.67
N ALA A 25 -19.91 -9.63 0.99
CA ALA A 25 -21.37 -9.60 0.89
C ALA A 25 -22.03 -9.72 2.29
N ILE A 26 -21.47 -10.54 3.17
CA ILE A 26 -21.91 -10.66 4.57
C ILE A 26 -21.68 -9.33 5.31
N LEU A 27 -20.48 -8.73 5.22
CA LEU A 27 -20.16 -7.45 5.86
C LEU A 27 -21.01 -6.27 5.33
N GLN A 28 -21.31 -6.25 4.04
CA GLN A 28 -22.23 -5.28 3.43
C GLN A 28 -23.67 -5.46 3.92
N ALA A 29 -24.16 -6.71 4.00
CA ALA A 29 -25.50 -7.01 4.53
C ALA A 29 -25.65 -6.61 6.01
N PHE A 30 -24.56 -6.57 6.77
CA PHE A 30 -24.51 -6.07 8.15
C PHE A 30 -24.32 -4.54 8.25
N GLY A 31 -24.40 -3.78 7.16
CA GLY A 31 -24.45 -2.32 7.17
C GLY A 31 -23.12 -1.61 7.42
N ARG A 32 -21.98 -2.30 7.32
CA ARG A 32 -20.68 -1.64 7.25
C ARG A 32 -20.47 -1.11 5.85
N ARG A 33 -20.43 0.22 5.68
CA ARG A 33 -19.96 0.87 4.44
C ARG A 33 -18.56 0.32 4.13
N THR A 34 -18.47 -0.56 3.15
CA THR A 34 -17.20 -0.96 2.54
C THR A 34 -16.82 0.17 1.58
N GLY A 35 -15.64 0.77 1.71
CA GLY A 35 -15.14 1.86 0.85
C GLY A 35 -14.80 1.39 -0.58
N GLU A 36 -15.60 0.47 -1.12
CA GLU A 36 -15.39 -0.16 -2.43
C GLU A 36 -15.39 0.90 -3.52
N GLY A 37 -14.37 0.85 -4.37
CA GLY A 37 -14.21 1.81 -5.46
C GLY A 37 -13.74 3.19 -5.02
N GLU A 38 -13.40 3.40 -3.74
CA GLU A 38 -12.88 4.66 -3.23
C GLU A 38 -11.36 4.59 -2.99
N TRP A 39 -10.68 5.71 -3.29
CA TRP A 39 -9.29 5.92 -2.90
C TRP A 39 -9.26 6.48 -1.48
N THR A 40 -8.51 5.82 -0.61
CA THR A 40 -8.33 6.26 0.79
C THR A 40 -6.86 6.61 1.01
N SER A 41 -6.62 7.83 1.52
CA SER A 41 -5.29 8.22 1.96
C SER A 41 -4.95 7.47 3.26
N VAL A 42 -3.78 6.85 3.30
CA VAL A 42 -3.30 6.15 4.49
C VAL A 42 -2.06 6.83 5.05
N ARG A 43 -2.01 6.89 6.38
CA ARG A 43 -0.81 7.35 7.08
C ARG A 43 0.15 6.19 7.22
N THR A 44 1.38 6.42 6.80
CA THR A 44 2.47 5.47 6.97
C THR A 44 3.34 5.88 8.16
N ALA A 45 3.86 4.89 8.87
CA ALA A 45 4.88 5.08 9.89
C ALA A 45 6.05 4.11 9.63
N PRO A 46 7.26 4.45 10.09
CA PRO A 46 8.36 3.48 10.14
C PRO A 46 7.95 2.25 10.94
N ARG A 47 8.42 1.07 10.53
CA ARG A 47 8.18 -0.19 11.26
C ARG A 47 8.82 -0.16 12.64
N ASP A 48 10.06 0.32 12.73
CA ASP A 48 10.78 0.53 13.98
C ASP A 48 10.68 1.98 14.44
N ALA A 49 10.58 2.20 15.75
CA ALA A 49 10.48 3.56 16.31
C ALA A 49 11.69 4.42 15.90
N GLY A 50 11.41 5.50 15.15
CA GLY A 50 12.44 6.41 14.63
C GLY A 50 13.18 5.90 13.38
N GLY A 51 12.71 4.80 12.78
CA GLY A 51 13.24 4.29 11.51
C GLY A 51 13.00 5.25 10.33
N PRO A 52 13.71 5.04 9.22
CA PRO A 52 13.58 5.90 8.05
C PRO A 52 12.29 5.62 7.27
N LEU A 53 11.84 6.61 6.49
CA LEU A 53 10.82 6.45 5.46
C LEU A 53 11.47 6.59 4.08
N PRO A 54 10.90 5.97 3.03
CA PRO A 54 11.35 6.19 1.68
C PRO A 54 11.20 7.67 1.30
N THR A 55 12.24 8.19 0.65
CA THR A 55 12.15 9.48 -0.05
C THR A 55 11.19 9.39 -1.24
N PRO A 56 10.57 10.52 -1.65
CA PRO A 56 9.73 10.56 -2.83
C PRO A 56 10.47 10.09 -4.08
N ARG A 57 9.82 9.23 -4.89
CA ARG A 57 10.44 8.55 -6.02
C ARG A 57 9.44 8.21 -7.12
N THR A 58 9.93 8.05 -8.35
CA THR A 58 9.18 7.59 -9.53
C THR A 58 9.89 6.42 -10.21
N CYS A 59 9.28 5.79 -11.22
CA CYS A 59 9.93 4.76 -12.05
C CYS A 59 10.60 3.61 -11.28
N PHE A 60 10.04 3.23 -10.13
CA PHE A 60 10.53 2.13 -9.30
C PHE A 60 9.91 0.79 -9.73
N ALA A 61 10.58 -0.31 -9.40
CA ALA A 61 10.01 -1.64 -9.53
C ALA A 61 9.19 -1.98 -8.28
N SER A 62 8.12 -2.77 -8.43
CA SER A 62 7.34 -3.28 -7.31
C SER A 62 6.87 -4.71 -7.52
N ALA A 63 6.67 -5.43 -6.41
CA ALA A 63 6.09 -6.78 -6.42
C ALA A 63 5.37 -7.09 -5.10
N PRO A 64 4.36 -7.98 -5.11
CA PRO A 64 3.81 -8.54 -3.88
C PRO A 64 4.90 -9.27 -3.09
N ALA A 65 4.95 -9.03 -1.77
CA ALA A 65 5.89 -9.61 -0.84
C ALA A 65 5.19 -10.33 0.32
N GLY A 66 4.00 -10.89 0.10
CA GLY A 66 3.17 -11.51 1.13
C GLY A 66 3.81 -12.71 1.87
N HIS A 67 4.91 -13.27 1.36
CA HIS A 67 5.69 -14.28 2.09
C HIS A 67 6.50 -13.69 3.26
N VAL A 68 6.80 -12.38 3.21
CA VAL A 68 7.58 -11.68 4.25
C VAL A 68 6.69 -11.31 5.43
N ASP A 69 5.52 -10.73 5.14
CA ASP A 69 4.50 -10.36 6.10
C ASP A 69 3.16 -10.41 5.35
N GLY A 70 2.15 -11.12 5.87
CA GLY A 70 1.01 -11.68 5.12
C GLY A 70 0.27 -10.75 4.14
N SER A 71 0.46 -9.44 4.25
CA SER A 71 0.08 -8.43 3.28
C SER A 71 1.18 -7.37 3.14
N ALA A 72 2.12 -7.58 2.22
CA ALA A 72 3.25 -6.67 2.00
C ALA A 72 3.56 -6.46 0.51
N ILE A 73 4.18 -5.32 0.19
CA ILE A 73 4.66 -4.93 -1.13
C ILE A 73 6.12 -4.53 -1.02
N VAL A 74 6.98 -5.04 -1.90
CA VAL A 74 8.34 -4.53 -2.05
C VAL A 74 8.38 -3.42 -3.10
N ILE A 75 9.14 -2.37 -2.82
CA ILE A 75 9.53 -1.32 -3.75
C ILE A 75 11.06 -1.35 -3.88
N TRP A 76 11.58 -1.29 -5.10
CA TRP A 76 13.01 -1.26 -5.36
C TRP A 76 13.40 -0.10 -6.28
N GLY A 77 14.39 0.66 -5.82
CA GLY A 77 15.01 1.77 -6.53
C GLY A 77 14.04 2.87 -6.92
N GLY A 78 14.21 3.39 -8.14
CA GLY A 78 13.44 4.48 -8.72
C GLY A 78 14.30 5.70 -9.03
N ILE A 79 13.64 6.79 -9.42
CA ILE A 79 14.23 8.09 -9.70
C ILE A 79 13.74 9.06 -8.62
N GLY A 80 14.67 9.67 -7.88
CA GLY A 80 14.39 10.67 -6.86
C GLY A 80 13.93 12.00 -7.43
N GLN A 81 13.57 12.94 -6.57
CA GLN A 81 13.08 14.27 -6.98
C GLN A 81 14.12 15.07 -7.77
N ASP A 82 15.40 14.83 -7.50
CA ASP A 82 16.51 15.52 -8.16
C ASP A 82 17.00 14.80 -9.43
N GLY A 83 16.29 13.74 -9.84
CA GLY A 83 16.64 12.92 -11.01
C GLY A 83 17.72 11.86 -10.74
N ASP A 84 18.12 11.68 -9.48
CA ASP A 84 19.07 10.68 -9.04
C ASP A 84 18.48 9.26 -9.08
N ILE A 85 19.31 8.28 -9.44
CA ILE A 85 18.92 6.87 -9.40
C ILE A 85 19.04 6.35 -7.98
N LEU A 86 17.92 5.93 -7.43
CA LEU A 86 17.84 5.32 -6.11
C LEU A 86 18.13 3.82 -6.20
N ALA A 87 18.99 3.33 -5.31
CA ALA A 87 19.42 1.92 -5.26
C ALA A 87 18.97 1.19 -3.97
N ASP A 88 18.09 1.82 -3.20
CA ASP A 88 17.52 1.31 -1.96
C ASP A 88 16.23 0.50 -2.20
N GLY A 89 15.83 -0.26 -1.19
CA GLY A 89 14.62 -1.10 -1.22
C GLY A 89 13.78 -0.91 0.04
N TRP A 90 12.47 -0.99 -0.12
CA TRP A 90 11.48 -0.75 0.94
C TRP A 90 10.42 -1.83 0.95
N ILE A 91 9.97 -2.20 2.14
CA ILE A 91 8.82 -3.09 2.34
C ILE A 91 7.70 -2.26 2.96
N LEU A 92 6.56 -2.23 2.29
CA LEU A 92 5.33 -1.65 2.80
C LEU A 92 4.45 -2.79 3.28
N SER A 93 4.25 -2.89 4.59
CA SER A 93 3.31 -3.82 5.20
C SER A 93 1.96 -3.14 5.42
N LEU A 94 0.89 -3.92 5.30
CA LEU A 94 -0.51 -3.49 5.43
C LEU A 94 -1.19 -4.10 6.68
N ASP A 95 -0.38 -4.41 7.70
CA ASP A 95 -0.83 -4.96 8.99
C ASP A 95 -1.65 -3.99 9.84
#